data_AF-A0A803PCH7-F1
#
_entry.id   AF-A0A803PCH7-F1
#
_cell.length_a   1.000
_cell.length_b   1.000
_cell.length_c   1.000
_cell.angle_alpha   90.00
_cell.angle_beta   90.00
_cell.angle_gamma   90.00
#
_symmetry.space_group_name_H-M   'P 1'
#
loop_
_entity.id
_entity.type
_entity.pdbx_description
1 polymer ?
#
loop_
_entity_poly.entity_id
_entity_poly.type
_entity_poly.pdbx_seq_one_letter_code
_entity_poly.pdbx_strand_id
1 'polypeptide(L)'
;MDYDDLRTIMDSSGVDVWTLIDTAIAVASIDYGSDLKKRRDGIVERLYTATATSSAPTTNITAGFRNMEAADRRSLSPPRQYDRESKPSAVKERVSPATPESIGRVEEDDNDDEGLDPYGGLFDDEQKKIIEIKELLEHPGQSEDSLVGLLQGLADMDITFQALRETDIGRHVNRLRKHSSSEVRRLVKQLVRF
;
A
#
# COMPACT_ATOMS: atom_id res chain seq x y z
N MET A 1 -29.75 -8.57 -0.65
CA MET A 1 -29.56 -8.43 -2.10
C MET A 1 -29.07 -9.77 -2.60
N ASP A 2 -29.88 -10.44 -3.40
CA ASP A 2 -29.48 -11.66 -4.08
C ASP A 2 -29.00 -11.36 -5.51
N TYR A 3 -28.78 -12.41 -6.31
CA TYR A 3 -28.27 -12.28 -7.67
C TYR A 3 -29.32 -11.75 -8.66
N ASP A 4 -30.60 -11.93 -8.38
CA ASP A 4 -31.69 -11.59 -9.29
C ASP A 4 -32.21 -10.17 -9.01
N ASP A 5 -32.17 -9.72 -7.75
CA ASP A 5 -32.20 -8.30 -7.37
C ASP A 5 -31.16 -7.50 -8.17
N LEU A 6 -29.90 -7.97 -8.20
CA LEU A 6 -28.78 -7.27 -8.85
C LEU A 6 -28.94 -7.21 -10.37
N ARG A 7 -29.35 -8.31 -11.00
CA ARG A 7 -29.67 -8.33 -12.44
C ARG A 7 -30.78 -7.33 -12.76
N THR A 8 -31.86 -7.33 -11.98
CA THR A 8 -32.99 -6.41 -12.19
C THR A 8 -32.56 -4.94 -12.09
N ILE A 9 -31.69 -4.59 -11.14
CA ILE A 9 -31.16 -3.22 -11.04
C ILE A 9 -30.24 -2.89 -12.23
N MET A 10 -29.36 -3.80 -12.64
CA MET A 10 -28.50 -3.61 -13.81
C MET A 10 -29.33 -3.42 -15.10
N ASP A 11 -30.31 -4.29 -15.35
CA ASP A 11 -31.21 -4.21 -16.50
C ASP A 11 -32.01 -2.90 -16.52
N SER A 12 -32.42 -2.41 -15.33
CA SER A 12 -33.15 -1.13 -15.22
C SER A 12 -32.26 0.12 -15.39
N SER A 13 -30.97 0.01 -15.11
CA SER A 13 -30.00 1.12 -15.20
C SER A 13 -29.20 1.12 -16.51
N GLY A 14 -29.17 -0.01 -17.23
CA GLY A 14 -28.37 -0.18 -18.45
C GLY A 14 -26.86 -0.24 -18.21
N VAL A 15 -26.43 -0.43 -16.95
CA VAL A 15 -25.00 -0.43 -16.56
C VAL A 15 -24.49 -1.87 -16.51
N ASP A 16 -23.36 -2.12 -17.18
CA ASP A 16 -22.69 -3.42 -17.14
C ASP A 16 -22.06 -3.73 -15.77
N VAL A 17 -21.91 -5.02 -15.45
CA VAL A 17 -21.36 -5.47 -14.16
C VAL A 17 -19.95 -4.93 -13.91
N TRP A 18 -19.09 -4.86 -14.94
CA TRP A 18 -17.73 -4.36 -14.79
C TRP A 18 -17.72 -2.86 -14.57
N THR A 19 -18.51 -2.11 -15.34
CA THR A 19 -18.69 -0.66 -15.14
C THR A 19 -19.25 -0.33 -13.75
N LEU A 20 -20.19 -1.14 -13.23
CA LEU A 20 -20.71 -1.00 -11.88
C LEU A 20 -19.63 -1.28 -10.82
N ILE A 21 -18.80 -2.32 -11.00
CA ILE A 21 -17.68 -2.64 -10.11
C ILE A 21 -16.66 -1.50 -10.09
N ASP A 22 -16.22 -1.01 -11.26
CA ASP A 22 -15.22 0.06 -11.36
C ASP A 22 -15.74 1.36 -10.72
N THR A 23 -17.00 1.72 -10.98
CA THR A 23 -17.65 2.90 -10.38
C THR A 23 -17.79 2.75 -8.86
N ALA A 24 -18.18 1.57 -8.38
CA ALA A 24 -18.30 1.30 -6.94
C ALA A 24 -16.94 1.31 -6.23
N ILE A 25 -15.88 0.84 -6.87
CA ILE A 25 -14.50 0.93 -6.35
C ILE A 25 -14.04 2.38 -6.32
N ALA A 26 -14.31 3.17 -7.36
CA ALA A 26 -13.96 4.60 -7.40
C ALA A 26 -14.65 5.38 -6.27
N VAL A 27 -15.96 5.23 -6.11
CA VAL A 27 -16.71 5.84 -4.99
C VAL A 27 -16.16 5.38 -3.64
N ALA A 28 -15.98 4.07 -3.45
CA ALA A 28 -15.45 3.53 -2.20
C ALA A 28 -14.00 3.93 -1.91
N SER A 29 -13.21 4.33 -2.92
CA SER A 29 -11.85 4.84 -2.72
C SER A 29 -11.83 6.25 -2.13
N ILE A 30 -12.83 7.07 -2.47
CA ILE A 30 -13.02 8.43 -1.95
C ILE A 30 -13.62 8.37 -0.54
N ASP A 31 -14.70 7.60 -0.37
CA ASP A 31 -15.49 7.62 0.87
C ASP A 31 -14.98 6.66 1.97
N TYR A 32 -14.26 5.59 1.59
CA TYR A 32 -13.98 4.44 2.48
C TYR A 32 -12.58 3.83 2.30
N GLY A 33 -11.56 4.59 1.88
CA GLY A 33 -10.26 4.07 1.42
C GLY A 33 -9.60 3.00 2.31
N SER A 34 -9.56 3.18 3.64
CA SER A 34 -8.94 2.22 4.57
C SER A 34 -9.73 0.92 4.75
N ASP A 35 -11.06 0.96 4.63
CA ASP A 35 -11.95 -0.20 4.68
C ASP A 35 -12.07 -0.90 3.32
N LEU A 36 -11.97 -0.16 2.22
CA LEU A 36 -11.84 -0.72 0.87
C LEU A 36 -10.61 -1.64 0.79
N LYS A 37 -9.46 -1.24 1.35
CA LYS A 37 -8.24 -2.07 1.43
C LYS A 37 -8.50 -3.40 2.15
N LYS A 38 -9.08 -3.36 3.35
CA LYS A 38 -9.43 -4.58 4.12
C LYS A 38 -10.41 -5.49 3.37
N ARG A 39 -11.43 -4.91 2.74
CA ARG A 39 -12.45 -5.66 1.96
C ARG A 39 -11.85 -6.29 0.70
N ARG A 40 -11.01 -5.57 -0.03
CA ARG A 40 -10.24 -6.06 -1.18
C ARG A 40 -9.40 -7.26 -0.78
N ASP A 41 -8.62 -7.15 0.29
CA ASP A 41 -7.71 -8.21 0.73
C ASP A 41 -8.48 -9.48 1.11
N GLY A 42 -9.62 -9.35 1.79
CA GLY A 42 -10.53 -10.49 2.06
C GLY A 42 -11.23 -11.06 0.81
N ILE A 43 -11.48 -10.27 -0.24
CA ILE A 43 -11.98 -10.78 -1.53
C ILE A 43 -10.90 -11.60 -2.22
N VAL A 44 -9.68 -11.06 -2.30
CA VAL A 44 -8.49 -11.74 -2.85
C VAL A 44 -8.25 -13.07 -2.13
N GLU A 45 -8.21 -13.06 -0.80
CA GLU A 45 -8.05 -14.28 0.01
C GLU A 45 -9.08 -15.35 -0.37
N ARG A 46 -10.38 -14.99 -0.48
CA ARG A 46 -11.43 -15.93 -0.85
C ARG A 46 -11.26 -16.49 -2.27
N LEU A 47 -10.88 -15.66 -3.25
CA LEU A 47 -10.66 -16.10 -4.63
C LEU A 47 -9.51 -17.13 -4.73
N TYR A 48 -8.36 -16.83 -4.11
CA TYR A 48 -7.21 -17.72 -4.16
C TYR A 48 -7.36 -18.96 -3.26
N THR A 49 -8.03 -18.85 -2.11
CA THR A 49 -8.32 -19.99 -1.22
C THR A 49 -9.36 -20.93 -1.82
N ALA A 50 -10.42 -20.41 -2.45
CA ALA A 50 -11.39 -21.24 -3.17
C ALA A 50 -10.79 -21.89 -4.43
N THR A 51 -9.80 -21.25 -5.06
CA THR A 51 -9.06 -21.85 -6.19
C THR A 51 -8.17 -23.00 -5.72
N ALA A 52 -7.57 -22.91 -4.52
CA ALA A 52 -6.76 -23.99 -3.95
C ALA A 52 -7.56 -25.28 -3.68
N THR A 53 -8.85 -25.17 -3.33
CA THR A 53 -9.75 -26.34 -3.15
C THR A 53 -10.39 -26.83 -4.45
N SER A 54 -10.28 -26.08 -5.56
CA SER A 54 -10.85 -26.43 -6.87
C SER A 54 -10.00 -27.43 -7.69
N SER A 55 -8.90 -27.95 -7.13
CA SER A 55 -8.05 -28.97 -7.76
C SER A 55 -8.51 -30.41 -7.48
N ALA A 56 -9.82 -30.65 -7.48
CA ALA A 56 -10.41 -31.99 -7.38
C ALA A 56 -11.55 -32.17 -8.41
N PRO A 57 -11.58 -33.29 -9.17
CA PRO A 57 -12.66 -33.56 -10.11
C PRO A 57 -13.98 -33.85 -9.37
N THR A 58 -15.08 -33.52 -10.04
CA THR A 58 -16.45 -33.54 -9.52
C THR A 58 -16.90 -34.90 -8.95
N THR A 59 -17.35 -34.92 -7.68
CA THR A 59 -18.50 -35.71 -7.24
C THR A 59 -19.28 -34.97 -6.15
N ASN A 60 -20.56 -34.70 -6.40
CA ASN A 60 -21.47 -34.12 -5.41
C ASN A 60 -21.84 -35.19 -4.36
N ILE A 61 -21.65 -34.95 -3.05
CA ILE A 61 -22.58 -35.39 -1.98
C ILE A 61 -22.51 -34.42 -0.77
N THR A 62 -23.68 -34.05 -0.27
CA THR A 62 -24.01 -33.33 0.97
C THR A 62 -23.22 -33.73 2.24
N ALA A 63 -22.54 -32.75 2.84
CA ALA A 63 -22.33 -32.58 4.29
C ALA A 63 -21.78 -31.15 4.50
N GLY A 64 -22.18 -30.33 5.49
CA GLY A 64 -22.85 -30.63 6.75
C GLY A 64 -22.06 -29.97 7.87
N PHE A 65 -22.34 -28.69 8.16
CA PHE A 65 -21.68 -27.91 9.22
C PHE A 65 -21.60 -28.69 10.54
N ARG A 66 -20.42 -28.77 11.15
CA ARG A 66 -20.29 -29.11 12.58
C ARG A 66 -19.24 -28.25 13.25
N ASN A 67 -19.67 -27.64 14.36
CA ASN A 67 -18.83 -26.97 15.33
C ASN A 67 -17.94 -28.00 16.05
N MET A 68 -16.81 -27.56 16.59
CA MET A 68 -15.97 -28.37 17.47
C MET A 68 -16.00 -27.79 18.89
N GLU A 69 -16.43 -28.59 19.86
CA GLU A 69 -16.59 -28.20 21.26
C GLU A 69 -15.86 -29.19 22.20
N ALA A 70 -15.22 -28.62 23.22
CA ALA A 70 -14.80 -29.19 24.52
C ALA A 70 -13.99 -30.50 24.60
N ALA A 71 -12.82 -30.38 25.24
CA ALA A 71 -12.44 -31.15 26.42
C ALA A 71 -11.25 -30.46 27.14
N ASP A 72 -10.99 -30.67 28.43
CA ASP A 72 -11.71 -30.29 29.65
C ASP A 72 -10.67 -30.40 30.81
N ARG A 73 -10.75 -29.47 31.76
CA ARG A 73 -10.22 -29.45 33.16
C ARG A 73 -9.07 -30.36 33.61
N ARG A 74 -8.12 -29.71 34.30
CA ARG A 74 -7.92 -29.84 35.76
C ARG A 74 -7.03 -28.70 36.31
N SER A 75 -7.22 -28.02 37.44
CA SER A 75 -8.36 -27.61 38.28
C SER A 75 -7.76 -27.15 39.63
N LEU A 76 -8.15 -25.96 40.12
CA LEU A 76 -8.16 -25.52 41.54
C LEU A 76 -6.78 -25.12 42.13
N SER A 77 -6.48 -23.90 42.62
CA SER A 77 -7.22 -22.90 43.43
C SER A 77 -7.55 -23.39 44.86
N PRO A 78 -7.75 -22.55 45.92
CA PRO A 78 -7.91 -21.08 45.96
C PRO A 78 -7.16 -20.41 47.18
N PRO A 79 -7.67 -19.45 48.03
CA PRO A 79 -6.91 -18.23 48.34
C PRO A 79 -6.81 -17.86 49.86
N ARG A 80 -6.22 -16.69 50.21
CA ARG A 80 -6.83 -15.63 51.08
C ARG A 80 -5.86 -14.49 51.49
N GLN A 81 -6.46 -13.33 51.80
CA GLN A 81 -5.83 -12.12 52.35
C GLN A 81 -5.82 -12.12 53.89
N TYR A 82 -4.81 -11.52 54.53
CA TYR A 82 -4.97 -10.54 55.64
C TYR A 82 -3.63 -9.83 55.98
N ASP A 83 -3.73 -8.66 56.60
CA ASP A 83 -2.64 -7.72 56.96
C ASP A 83 -1.58 -8.25 57.95
N ARG A 84 -0.40 -7.56 58.03
CA ARG A 84 0.02 -6.75 59.22
C ARG A 84 1.48 -6.25 59.21
N GLU A 85 1.63 -4.91 59.27
CA GLU A 85 2.68 -4.03 59.85
C GLU A 85 4.19 -4.40 60.07
N SER A 86 5.01 -3.36 59.81
CA SER A 86 6.25 -2.90 60.52
C SER A 86 7.68 -3.27 60.04
N LYS A 87 8.31 -2.30 59.34
CA LYS A 87 9.65 -1.65 59.52
C LYS A 87 10.86 -2.44 60.11
N PRO A 88 12.13 -1.99 59.87
CA PRO A 88 12.74 -1.44 58.63
C PRO A 88 14.19 -1.97 58.38
N SER A 89 14.82 -1.69 57.22
CA SER A 89 16.27 -1.35 57.13
C SER A 89 16.79 -1.03 55.72
N ALA A 90 17.58 0.05 55.65
CA ALA A 90 18.76 0.29 54.81
C ALA A 90 18.70 0.32 53.25
N VAL A 91 18.61 1.55 52.73
CA VAL A 91 19.46 2.16 51.68
C VAL A 91 19.72 1.39 50.35
N LYS A 92 19.13 1.88 49.25
CA LYS A 92 19.92 2.48 48.14
C LYS A 92 19.07 3.34 47.19
N GLU A 93 19.28 4.64 47.34
CA GLU A 93 19.03 5.75 46.42
C GLU A 93 19.12 5.44 44.91
N ARG A 94 18.02 5.68 44.18
CA ARG A 94 18.01 6.38 42.88
C ARG A 94 16.72 7.18 42.74
N VAL A 95 16.85 8.48 42.48
CA VAL A 95 15.77 9.46 42.25
C VAL A 95 15.54 9.54 40.73
N SER A 96 14.33 9.44 40.17
CA SER A 96 13.32 10.52 40.00
C SER A 96 12.06 9.92 39.31
N PRO A 97 11.00 10.68 38.97
CA PRO A 97 9.78 10.75 39.79
C PRO A 97 8.52 10.22 39.09
N ALA A 98 7.37 10.34 39.77
CA ALA A 98 6.07 9.86 39.33
C ALA A 98 5.58 10.49 38.01
N THR A 99 4.89 9.68 37.21
CA THR A 99 3.94 10.15 36.19
C THR A 99 2.69 10.73 36.87
N PRO A 100 2.33 12.01 36.64
CA PRO A 100 1.00 12.49 36.97
C PRO A 100 -0.02 12.04 35.90
N GLU A 101 -1.21 11.63 36.33
CA GLU A 101 -2.37 11.68 35.46
C GLU A 101 -2.69 13.14 35.10
N SER A 102 -3.10 13.39 33.86
CA SER A 102 -3.89 14.58 33.52
C SER A 102 -4.97 14.20 32.53
N ILE A 103 -6.21 14.14 33.02
CA ILE A 103 -7.41 14.32 32.21
C ILE A 103 -7.40 15.76 31.68
N GLY A 104 -7.54 15.94 30.37
CA GLY A 104 -7.29 17.22 29.72
C GLY A 104 -7.78 17.30 28.27
N ARG A 105 -9.08 17.06 28.06
CA ARG A 105 -9.87 17.72 26.99
C ARG A 105 -9.74 19.24 27.20
N VAL A 106 -9.64 20.15 26.24
CA VAL A 106 -10.02 20.19 24.81
C VAL A 106 -8.79 20.67 23.97
N GLU A 107 -8.80 21.19 22.73
CA GLU A 107 -9.83 21.73 21.81
C GLU A 107 -9.86 20.95 20.47
N GLU A 108 -9.53 21.60 19.34
CA GLU A 108 -9.63 21.21 17.93
C GLU A 108 -8.26 21.44 17.25
N ASP A 109 -7.83 20.54 16.36
CA ASP A 109 -6.81 20.81 15.35
C ASP A 109 -7.17 20.02 14.08
N ASP A 110 -7.60 20.74 13.05
CA ASP A 110 -7.84 20.19 11.72
C ASP A 110 -6.48 19.83 11.10
N ASN A 111 -6.01 18.61 11.35
CA ASN A 111 -4.87 18.05 10.64
C ASN A 111 -5.28 16.72 10.01
N ASP A 112 -5.25 16.74 8.68
CA ASP A 112 -5.58 15.63 7.80
C ASP A 112 -4.78 14.37 8.18
N ASP A 113 -5.44 13.40 8.82
CA ASP A 113 -4.97 12.00 8.88
C ASP A 113 -5.22 11.35 7.50
N GLU A 114 -4.69 11.98 6.45
CA GLU A 114 -4.12 11.22 5.36
C GLU A 114 -3.21 10.18 6.01
N GLY A 115 -3.47 8.91 5.72
CA GLY A 115 -2.61 7.81 6.14
C GLY A 115 -1.27 7.91 5.42
N LEU A 116 -0.45 8.88 5.85
CA LEU A 116 0.96 9.05 5.55
C LEU A 116 1.67 7.81 6.05
N ASP A 117 1.64 6.77 5.21
CA ASP A 117 2.49 5.60 5.36
C ASP A 117 3.91 6.13 5.61
N PRO A 118 4.50 5.89 6.79
CA PRO A 118 5.83 6.41 7.12
C PRO A 118 6.94 5.95 6.15
N TYR A 119 6.63 5.00 5.25
CA TYR A 119 7.46 4.53 4.15
C TYR A 119 6.87 4.76 2.74
N GLY A 120 5.61 5.14 2.60
CA GLY A 120 4.89 5.17 1.31
C GLY A 120 5.04 6.46 0.49
N GLY A 121 5.56 7.54 1.08
CA GLY A 121 5.83 8.81 0.38
C GLY A 121 7.25 8.94 -0.20
N LEU A 122 8.08 7.89 -0.13
CA LEU A 122 9.54 8.02 -0.34
C LEU A 122 10.09 7.49 -1.67
N PHE A 123 9.31 6.75 -2.47
CA PHE A 123 9.82 6.10 -3.70
C PHE A 123 8.96 6.29 -4.96
N ASP A 124 7.66 6.58 -4.84
CA ASP A 124 6.76 6.61 -5.99
C ASP A 124 6.90 7.87 -6.86
N ASP A 125 7.15 9.04 -6.26
CA ASP A 125 7.20 10.32 -7.00
C ASP A 125 8.40 10.44 -7.94
N GLU A 126 9.55 9.88 -7.57
CA GLU A 126 10.74 9.83 -8.43
C GLU A 126 10.50 8.86 -9.60
N GLN A 127 10.04 7.63 -9.29
CA GLN A 127 9.73 6.62 -10.32
C GLN A 127 8.68 7.12 -11.32
N LYS A 128 7.64 7.81 -10.83
CA LYS A 128 6.60 8.44 -11.65
C LYS A 128 7.17 9.49 -12.60
N LYS A 129 8.04 10.39 -12.12
CA LYS A 129 8.72 11.39 -12.97
C LYS A 129 9.65 10.73 -14.00
N ILE A 130 10.35 9.66 -13.64
CA ILE A 130 11.20 8.93 -14.59
C ILE A 130 10.33 8.28 -15.69
N ILE A 131 9.16 7.73 -15.36
CA ILE A 131 8.22 7.17 -16.34
C ILE A 131 7.63 8.27 -17.26
N GLU A 132 7.26 9.42 -16.71
CA GLU A 132 6.79 10.59 -17.49
C GLU A 132 7.88 11.07 -18.48
N ILE A 133 9.12 11.24 -18.00
CA ILE A 133 10.24 11.62 -18.87
C ILE A 133 10.49 10.54 -19.93
N LYS A 134 10.45 9.25 -19.58
CA LYS A 134 10.62 8.14 -20.53
C LYS A 134 9.61 8.21 -21.69
N GLU A 135 8.34 8.45 -21.40
CA GLU A 135 7.28 8.56 -22.42
C GLU A 135 7.56 9.73 -23.36
N LEU A 136 7.94 10.88 -22.81
CA LEU A 136 8.36 12.04 -23.59
C LEU A 136 9.59 11.73 -24.48
N LEU A 137 10.59 11.01 -23.96
CA LEU A 137 11.76 10.57 -24.73
C LEU A 137 11.45 9.54 -25.84
N GLU A 138 10.27 8.92 -25.85
CA GLU A 138 9.88 7.99 -26.92
C GLU A 138 9.34 8.72 -28.17
N HIS A 139 8.83 9.95 -28.03
CA HIS A 139 8.25 10.70 -29.14
C HIS A 139 9.30 11.18 -30.17
N PRO A 140 9.29 10.66 -31.43
CA PRO A 140 10.24 11.08 -32.44
C PRO A 140 9.87 12.47 -32.98
N GLY A 141 10.77 13.45 -32.83
CA GLY A 141 10.62 14.80 -33.38
C GLY A 141 10.46 15.93 -32.36
N GLN A 142 10.76 15.70 -31.08
CA GLN A 142 10.90 16.78 -30.09
C GLN A 142 12.04 17.75 -30.44
N SER A 143 11.95 18.99 -29.96
CA SER A 143 13.02 19.99 -30.10
C SER A 143 14.26 19.60 -29.29
N GLU A 144 15.44 20.04 -29.73
CA GLU A 144 16.69 19.75 -29.03
C GLU A 144 16.68 20.31 -27.59
N ASP A 145 16.08 21.48 -27.36
CA ASP A 145 15.94 22.10 -26.03
C ASP A 145 15.05 21.28 -25.08
N SER A 146 13.92 20.74 -25.59
CA SER A 146 13.04 19.86 -24.81
C SER A 146 13.79 18.59 -24.40
N LEU A 147 14.56 18.02 -25.34
CA LEU A 147 15.35 16.82 -25.11
C LEU A 147 16.47 17.05 -24.08
N VAL A 148 17.10 18.22 -24.10
CA VAL A 148 18.08 18.64 -23.09
C VAL A 148 17.43 18.80 -21.71
N GLY A 149 16.27 19.46 -21.62
CA GLY A 149 15.54 19.61 -20.35
C GLY A 149 15.16 18.26 -19.71
N LEU A 150 14.65 17.33 -20.52
CA LEU A 150 14.30 15.97 -20.08
C LEU A 150 15.53 15.18 -19.59
N LEU A 151 16.63 15.22 -20.34
CA LEU A 151 17.87 14.54 -19.96
C LEU A 151 18.57 15.19 -18.76
N GLN A 152 18.43 16.50 -18.57
CA GLN A 152 18.93 17.21 -17.39
C GLN A 152 18.09 16.85 -16.15
N GLY A 153 16.76 16.78 -16.27
CA GLY A 153 15.88 16.31 -15.20
C GLY A 153 16.22 14.88 -14.73
N LEU A 154 16.59 13.99 -15.65
CA LEU A 154 17.10 12.66 -15.29
C LEU A 154 18.50 12.70 -14.62
N ALA A 155 19.33 13.69 -14.94
CA ALA A 155 20.66 13.82 -14.36
C ALA A 155 20.61 14.44 -12.95
N ASP A 156 19.65 15.33 -12.71
CA ASP A 156 19.46 16.03 -11.44
C ASP A 156 18.73 15.18 -10.39
N MET A 157 18.04 14.10 -10.81
CA MET A 157 17.40 13.12 -9.90
C MET A 157 18.35 12.02 -9.41
N ASP A 158 19.66 12.08 -9.71
CA ASP A 158 20.67 11.07 -9.28
C ASP A 158 20.25 9.60 -9.56
N ILE A 159 19.62 9.36 -10.72
CA ILE A 159 18.92 8.11 -11.03
C ILE A 159 19.75 6.84 -10.76
N THR A 160 19.21 5.97 -9.91
CA THR A 160 19.88 4.72 -9.56
C THR A 160 19.86 3.70 -10.70
N PHE A 161 20.83 2.77 -10.72
CA PHE A 161 20.83 1.64 -11.66
C PHE A 161 19.55 0.79 -11.56
N GLN A 162 18.95 0.71 -10.37
CA GLN A 162 17.70 0.01 -10.15
C GLN A 162 16.55 0.73 -10.88
N ALA A 163 16.41 2.05 -10.72
CA ALA A 163 15.40 2.84 -11.44
C ALA A 163 15.61 2.80 -12.97
N LEU A 164 16.85 2.85 -13.45
CA LEU A 164 17.20 2.68 -14.87
C LEU A 164 16.72 1.34 -15.45
N ARG A 165 16.76 0.28 -14.64
CA ARG A 165 16.35 -1.09 -15.01
C ARG A 165 14.84 -1.29 -14.90
N GLU A 166 14.21 -0.81 -13.84
CA GLU A 166 12.77 -0.96 -13.57
C GLU A 166 11.91 -0.17 -14.57
N THR A 167 12.32 1.05 -14.89
CA THR A 167 11.57 1.92 -15.83
C THR A 167 11.86 1.62 -17.30
N ASP A 168 12.89 0.81 -17.63
CA ASP A 168 13.41 0.58 -18.98
C ASP A 168 13.89 1.88 -19.70
N ILE A 169 14.07 2.99 -18.97
CA ILE A 169 14.44 4.30 -19.55
C ILE A 169 15.86 4.30 -20.13
N GLY A 170 16.77 3.47 -19.61
CA GLY A 170 18.13 3.34 -20.15
C GLY A 170 18.17 2.98 -21.64
N ARG A 171 17.16 2.25 -22.14
CA ARG A 171 17.00 1.95 -23.58
C ARG A 171 16.71 3.22 -24.40
N HIS A 172 15.87 4.10 -23.87
CA HIS A 172 15.44 5.34 -24.51
C HIS A 172 16.59 6.35 -24.55
N VAL A 173 17.25 6.56 -23.41
CA VAL A 173 18.46 7.40 -23.30
C VAL A 173 19.58 6.89 -24.24
N ASN A 174 19.77 5.58 -24.37
CA ASN A 174 20.79 5.02 -25.26
C ASN A 174 20.46 5.19 -26.77
N ARG A 175 19.19 5.30 -27.19
CA ARG A 175 18.83 5.68 -28.59
C ARG A 175 19.45 7.04 -28.95
N LEU A 176 19.48 7.97 -28.01
CA LEU A 176 19.95 9.35 -28.17
C LEU A 176 21.49 9.48 -28.19
N ARG A 177 22.23 8.40 -27.96
CA ARG A 177 23.71 8.39 -28.00
C ARG A 177 24.30 8.78 -29.36
N LYS A 178 23.48 8.74 -30.43
CA LYS A 178 23.82 9.15 -31.81
C LYS A 178 23.12 10.44 -32.27
N HIS A 179 22.52 11.21 -31.37
CA HIS A 179 21.79 12.44 -31.71
C HIS A 179 22.68 13.51 -32.37
N SER A 180 22.08 14.42 -33.17
CA SER A 180 22.75 15.55 -33.83
C SER A 180 23.45 16.47 -32.82
N SER A 181 22.65 17.05 -31.90
CA SER A 181 23.14 17.89 -30.81
C SER A 181 24.31 17.26 -30.06
N SER A 182 25.36 18.06 -29.86
CA SER A 182 26.50 17.71 -29.00
C SER A 182 26.13 17.67 -27.52
N GLU A 183 25.16 18.48 -27.11
CA GLU A 183 24.72 18.61 -25.72
C GLU A 183 23.88 17.42 -25.27
N VAL A 184 22.89 17.01 -26.08
CA VAL A 184 22.13 15.77 -25.87
C VAL A 184 23.09 14.58 -25.72
N ARG A 185 24.11 14.48 -26.58
CA ARG A 185 25.15 13.43 -26.50
C ARG A 185 26.07 13.56 -25.27
N ARG A 186 26.24 14.76 -24.70
CA ARG A 186 27.00 14.99 -23.45
C ARG A 186 26.20 14.45 -22.27
N LEU A 187 24.93 14.80 -22.15
CA LEU A 187 24.05 14.37 -21.06
C LEU A 187 23.82 12.85 -21.08
N VAL A 188 23.55 12.26 -22.26
CA VAL A 188 23.43 10.79 -22.42
C VAL A 188 24.69 10.05 -21.91
N LYS A 189 25.89 10.60 -22.13
CA LYS A 189 27.14 9.99 -21.63
C LYS A 189 27.35 10.13 -20.12
N GLN A 190 26.71 11.12 -19.49
CA GLN A 190 26.72 11.31 -18.04
C GLN A 190 25.79 10.28 -17.38
N LEU A 191 24.57 10.13 -17.90
CA LEU A 191 23.57 9.17 -17.42
C LEU A 191 23.98 7.70 -17.59
N VAL A 192 24.71 7.36 -18.66
CA VAL A 192 25.13 5.97 -18.96
C VAL A 192 26.52 5.65 -18.36
N ARG A 193 26.96 6.40 -17.34
CA ARG A 193 28.26 6.19 -16.67
C ARG A 193 28.14 5.45 -15.33
N PHE A 194 26.93 5.09 -14.92
CA PHE A 194 26.62 4.22 -13.78
C PHE A 194 26.67 2.73 -14.17
#